data_AF-A0A926RV15-F1
#
_entry.id   AF-A0A926RV15-F1
#
_cell.length_a   1.000
_cell.length_b   1.000
_cell.length_c   1.000
_cell.angle_alpha   90.00
_cell.angle_beta   90.00
_cell.angle_gamma   90.00
#
_symmetry.space_group_name_H-M   'P 1'
#
loop_
_entity.id
_entity.type
_entity.pdbx_description
1 polymer ?
#
loop_
_entity_poly.entity_id
_entity_poly.type
_entity_poly.pdbx_seq_one_letter_code
_entity_poly.pdbx_strand_id
1 'polypeptide(L)'
;MGEKIIFEIELEKETVYEIEELIKYFKVRNLLTNMDFSKSHADFIKSGLYAHMERLKRFHSFTISKDTYKLKSVAKLQNKIKQYMVEEGLRATDLSELTEIDKGAISNILSNRNQPSMDYFLRIWIALGCPPIEELFYRDTD
;
A
#
# COMPACT_ATOMS: atom_id res chain seq x y z
N MET A 1 -9.69 -18.45 -28.15
CA MET A 1 -10.65 -18.45 -27.01
C MET A 1 -9.96 -19.16 -25.86
N GLY A 2 -9.74 -18.47 -24.74
CA GLY A 2 -9.11 -19.08 -23.56
C GLY A 2 -10.06 -20.07 -22.88
N GLU A 3 -9.49 -21.13 -22.33
CA GLU A 3 -10.21 -22.13 -21.54
C GLU A 3 -10.80 -21.46 -20.28
N LYS A 4 -12.09 -21.70 -20.00
CA LYS A 4 -12.77 -21.17 -18.81
C LYS A 4 -12.81 -22.26 -17.75
N ILE A 5 -12.23 -21.99 -16.59
CA ILE A 5 -12.32 -22.84 -15.41
C ILE A 5 -13.35 -22.22 -14.46
N ILE A 6 -14.30 -23.05 -13.99
CA ILE A 6 -15.38 -22.63 -13.08
C ILE A 6 -15.05 -23.13 -11.68
N PHE A 7 -15.18 -22.24 -10.70
CA PHE A 7 -15.07 -22.55 -9.28
C PHE A 7 -16.40 -22.22 -8.61
N GLU A 8 -16.95 -23.17 -7.84
CA GLU A 8 -18.12 -22.96 -6.99
C GLU A 8 -17.65 -22.70 -5.56
N ILE A 9 -18.25 -21.71 -4.92
CA ILE A 9 -17.96 -21.33 -3.53
C ILE A 9 -19.26 -21.26 -2.75
N GLU A 10 -19.25 -21.82 -1.55
CA GLU A 10 -20.34 -21.68 -0.60
C GLU A 10 -20.02 -20.51 0.34
N LEU A 11 -21.00 -19.63 0.56
CA LEU A 11 -20.87 -18.45 1.41
C LEU A 11 -22.06 -18.40 2.37
N GLU A 12 -21.79 -17.96 3.60
CA GLU A 12 -22.86 -17.64 4.55
C GLU A 12 -23.69 -16.46 4.03
N LYS A 13 -24.98 -16.45 4.40
CA LYS A 13 -25.93 -15.44 3.92
C LYS A 13 -25.52 -14.04 4.34
N GLU A 14 -24.98 -13.93 5.55
CA GLU A 14 -24.43 -12.72 6.16
C GLU A 14 -23.27 -12.17 5.31
N THR A 15 -22.36 -13.05 4.88
CA THR A 15 -21.24 -12.67 3.99
C THR A 15 -21.75 -12.15 2.64
N VAL A 16 -22.77 -12.77 2.06
CA VAL A 16 -23.37 -12.31 0.79
C VAL A 16 -23.96 -10.91 0.97
N TYR A 17 -24.66 -10.66 2.07
CA TYR A 17 -25.24 -9.35 2.38
C TYR A 17 -24.15 -8.26 2.55
N GLU A 18 -23.06 -8.58 3.24
CA GLU A 18 -21.92 -7.66 3.37
C GLU A 18 -21.30 -7.31 2.02
N ILE A 19 -21.14 -8.31 1.14
CA ILE A 19 -20.63 -8.08 -0.22
C ILE A 19 -21.55 -7.13 -0.99
N GLU A 20 -22.88 -7.33 -0.90
CA GLU A 20 -23.87 -6.47 -1.56
C GLU A 20 -23.78 -5.02 -1.10
N GLU A 21 -23.72 -4.79 0.22
CA GLU A 21 -23.62 -3.45 0.80
C GLU A 21 -22.30 -2.77 0.43
N LEU A 22 -21.18 -3.50 0.39
CA LEU A 22 -19.90 -2.97 -0.08
C LEU A 22 -19.94 -2.60 -1.57
N ILE A 23 -20.51 -3.44 -2.42
CA ILE A 23 -20.67 -3.14 -3.87
C ILE A 23 -21.51 -1.89 -4.04
N LYS A 24 -22.59 -1.75 -3.28
CA LYS A 24 -23.46 -0.57 -3.31
C LYS A 24 -22.71 0.69 -2.88
N TYR A 25 -21.94 0.63 -1.79
CA TYR A 25 -21.07 1.71 -1.36
C TYR A 25 -20.09 2.12 -2.47
N PHE A 26 -19.40 1.17 -3.10
CA PHE A 26 -18.45 1.46 -4.18
C PHE A 26 -19.12 2.11 -5.39
N LYS A 27 -20.32 1.66 -5.77
CA LYS A 27 -21.09 2.28 -6.86
C LYS A 27 -21.41 3.74 -6.56
N VAL A 28 -21.88 4.04 -5.35
CA VAL A 28 -22.17 5.41 -4.93
C VAL A 28 -20.90 6.27 -4.93
N ARG A 29 -19.80 5.78 -4.36
CA ARG A 29 -18.51 6.48 -4.34
C ARG A 29 -17.98 6.77 -5.75
N ASN A 30 -18.11 5.83 -6.68
CA ASN A 30 -17.58 5.97 -8.03
C ASN A 30 -18.41 6.94 -8.88
N LEU A 31 -19.73 7.00 -8.67
CA LEU A 31 -20.57 8.05 -9.25
C LEU A 31 -20.14 9.45 -8.81
N LEU A 32 -19.72 9.62 -7.55
CA LEU A 32 -19.23 10.89 -7.02
C LEU A 32 -17.85 11.29 -7.56
N THR A 33 -17.09 10.35 -8.13
CA THR A 33 -15.72 10.55 -8.61
C THR A 33 -15.57 10.43 -10.12
N ASN A 34 -16.68 10.34 -10.88
CA ASN A 34 -16.72 10.14 -12.33
C ASN A 34 -15.88 8.94 -12.83
N MET A 35 -15.70 7.93 -11.98
CA MET A 35 -15.07 6.68 -12.39
C MET A 35 -16.11 5.70 -12.91
N ASP A 36 -15.94 5.24 -14.15
CA ASP A 36 -16.80 4.23 -14.75
C ASP A 36 -16.56 2.88 -14.07
N PHE A 37 -17.48 2.47 -13.20
CA PHE A 37 -17.27 1.29 -12.37
C PHE A 37 -18.58 0.53 -12.16
N SER A 38 -18.85 -0.42 -13.06
CA SER A 38 -19.97 -1.35 -12.99
C SER A 38 -19.51 -2.74 -12.55
N LYS A 39 -18.93 -2.88 -11.35
CA LYS A 39 -18.54 -4.21 -10.86
C LYS A 39 -19.77 -5.04 -10.46
N SER A 40 -19.87 -6.23 -11.04
CA SER A 40 -20.76 -7.29 -10.59
C SER A 40 -20.23 -7.95 -9.31
N HIS A 41 -21.04 -8.78 -8.65
CA HIS A 41 -20.59 -9.64 -7.54
C HIS A 41 -19.34 -10.45 -7.92
N ALA A 42 -19.33 -11.00 -9.14
CA ALA A 42 -18.20 -11.77 -9.63
C ALA A 42 -16.92 -10.93 -9.74
N ASP A 43 -17.02 -9.67 -10.18
CA ASP A 43 -15.84 -8.79 -10.30
C ASP A 43 -15.30 -8.38 -8.95
N PHE A 44 -16.18 -8.15 -7.97
CA PHE A 44 -15.79 -7.88 -6.59
C PHE A 44 -15.00 -9.06 -6.01
N ILE A 45 -15.56 -10.28 -6.10
CA ILE A 45 -14.93 -11.50 -5.58
C ILE A 45 -13.60 -11.77 -6.29
N LYS A 46 -13.55 -11.69 -7.63
CA LYS A 46 -12.31 -11.86 -8.41
C LYS A 46 -11.24 -10.84 -8.01
N SER A 47 -11.63 -9.59 -7.77
CA SER A 47 -10.69 -8.54 -7.36
C SER A 47 -10.11 -8.81 -5.98
N GLY A 48 -10.95 -9.23 -5.03
CA GLY A 48 -10.51 -9.62 -3.70
C GLY A 48 -9.54 -10.81 -3.74
N LEU A 49 -9.89 -11.85 -4.53
CA LEU A 49 -9.03 -13.02 -4.72
C LEU A 49 -7.68 -12.62 -5.35
N TYR A 50 -7.70 -11.82 -6.42
CA TYR A 50 -6.49 -11.33 -7.07
C TYR A 50 -5.60 -10.56 -6.10
N ALA A 51 -6.17 -9.61 -5.35
CA ALA A 51 -5.43 -8.84 -4.35
C ALA A 51 -4.81 -9.73 -3.27
N HIS A 52 -5.56 -10.74 -2.81
CA HIS A 52 -5.05 -11.71 -1.84
C HIS A 52 -3.93 -12.58 -2.41
N MET A 53 -4.07 -13.07 -3.64
CA MET A 53 -3.05 -13.86 -4.33
C MET A 53 -1.77 -13.06 -4.55
N GLU A 54 -1.88 -11.81 -4.99
CA GLU A 54 -0.71 -10.93 -5.16
C GLU A 54 -0.01 -10.68 -3.82
N ARG A 55 -0.77 -10.48 -2.75
CA ARG A 55 -0.21 -10.39 -1.40
C ARG A 55 0.53 -11.67 -1.00
N LEU A 56 -0.05 -12.85 -1.23
CA LEU A 56 0.59 -14.14 -0.95
C LEU A 56 1.86 -14.35 -1.79
N LYS A 57 1.84 -13.98 -3.08
CA LYS A 57 3.04 -14.03 -3.93
C LYS A 57 4.15 -13.13 -3.41
N ARG A 58 3.82 -11.92 -2.96
CA ARG A 58 4.78 -11.01 -2.32
C ARG A 58 5.38 -11.63 -1.06
N PHE A 59 4.57 -12.17 -0.15
CA PHE A 59 5.05 -12.88 1.04
C PHE A 59 5.92 -14.09 0.70
N HIS A 60 5.53 -14.89 -0.29
CA HIS A 60 6.31 -16.04 -0.72
C HIS A 60 7.65 -15.63 -1.33
N SER A 61 7.66 -14.58 -2.17
CA SER A 61 8.88 -13.98 -2.71
C SER A 61 9.79 -13.42 -1.61
N PHE A 62 9.19 -12.91 -0.52
CA PHE A 62 9.92 -12.46 0.67
C PHE A 62 10.56 -13.63 1.43
N THR A 63 9.94 -14.80 1.43
CA THR A 63 10.38 -15.97 2.21
C THR A 63 11.50 -16.77 1.53
N ILE A 64 11.49 -16.84 0.18
CA ILE A 64 12.49 -17.59 -0.60
C ILE A 64 13.81 -16.81 -0.77
N SER A 65 13.76 -15.49 -0.66
CA SER A 65 14.90 -14.59 -0.90
C SER A 65 15.87 -14.45 0.29
N LYS A 66 16.25 -15.55 0.96
CA LYS A 66 17.26 -15.48 2.03
C LYS A 66 18.60 -14.86 1.58
N ASP A 67 18.93 -14.95 0.28
CA ASP A 67 20.12 -14.31 -0.30
C ASP A 67 19.95 -12.83 -0.67
N THR A 68 18.72 -12.33 -0.76
CA THR A 68 18.41 -10.94 -1.15
C THR A 68 18.49 -9.99 0.07
N TYR A 69 18.41 -10.54 1.29
CA TYR A 69 18.59 -9.78 2.55
C TYR A 69 20.02 -9.84 3.08
N LYS A 70 21.04 -9.80 2.22
CA LYS A 70 22.38 -9.45 2.69
C LYS A 70 22.31 -8.02 3.28
N LEU A 71 21.98 -7.88 4.57
CA LEU A 71 22.14 -6.64 5.35
C LEU A 71 23.60 -6.16 5.34
N LYS A 72 24.51 -7.00 4.84
CA LYS A 72 25.90 -6.69 4.50
C LYS A 72 26.10 -5.86 3.23
N SER A 73 25.06 -5.54 2.43
CA SER A 73 25.27 -4.61 1.31
C SER A 73 25.61 -3.24 1.85
N VAL A 74 26.76 -2.71 1.44
CA VAL A 74 27.26 -1.36 1.81
C VAL A 74 26.29 -0.25 1.37
N ALA A 75 25.36 -0.56 0.45
CA ALA A 75 24.28 0.32 0.00
C ALA A 75 23.42 0.81 1.17
N LYS A 76 23.35 2.14 1.33
CA LYS A 76 22.49 2.76 2.33
C LYS A 76 21.02 2.51 1.98
N LEU A 77 20.23 2.13 2.97
CA LEU A 77 18.77 2.09 2.85
C LEU A 77 18.28 3.50 2.49
N GLN A 78 17.37 3.58 1.52
CA GLN A 78 16.70 4.82 1.12
C GLN A 78 15.19 4.64 1.21
N ASN A 79 14.46 5.75 1.37
CA ASN A 79 13.01 5.81 1.47
C ASN A 79 12.39 6.50 0.25
N LYS A 80 11.12 6.19 0.01
CA LYS A 80 10.25 6.80 -1.02
C LYS A 80 9.20 7.73 -0.41
N ILE A 81 9.43 8.29 0.78
CA ILE A 81 8.43 9.10 1.50
C ILE A 81 7.92 10.25 0.62
N LYS A 82 8.80 10.90 -0.15
CA LYS A 82 8.40 11.96 -1.10
C LYS A 82 7.36 11.51 -2.13
N GLN A 83 7.42 10.26 -2.59
CA GLN A 83 6.47 9.73 -3.59
C GLN A 83 5.08 9.58 -2.96
N TYR A 84 5.01 8.94 -1.78
CA TYR A 84 3.77 8.80 -1.03
C TYR A 84 3.17 10.14 -0.59
N MET A 85 4.00 11.13 -0.25
CA MET A 85 3.51 12.49 0.03
C MET A 85 2.77 13.09 -1.17
N VAL A 86 3.27 12.89 -2.39
CA VAL A 86 2.63 13.41 -3.60
C VAL A 86 1.30 12.70 -3.86
N GLU A 87 1.24 11.38 -3.61
CA GLU A 87 0.01 10.58 -3.74
C GLU A 87 -1.07 11.03 -2.74
N GLU A 88 -0.68 11.34 -1.51
CA GLU A 88 -1.56 11.85 -0.45
C GLU A 88 -1.81 13.37 -0.52
N GLY A 89 -1.23 14.06 -1.51
CA GLY A 89 -1.39 15.52 -1.68
C GLY A 89 -0.73 16.37 -0.59
N LEU A 90 0.26 15.84 0.12
CA LEU A 90 0.95 16.48 1.24
C LEU A 90 2.22 17.21 0.81
N ARG A 91 2.44 18.41 1.38
CA ARG A 91 3.71 19.13 1.34
C ARG A 91 4.57 18.80 2.56
N ALA A 92 5.86 19.12 2.49
CA ALA A 92 6.77 18.92 3.62
C ALA A 92 6.38 19.74 4.86
N THR A 93 5.73 20.89 4.67
CA THR A 93 5.13 21.69 5.75
C THR A 93 4.02 20.93 6.45
N ASP A 94 3.14 20.32 5.66
CA ASP A 94 1.95 19.62 6.16
C ASP A 94 2.39 18.38 6.94
N LEU A 95 3.39 17.65 6.42
CA LEU A 95 3.98 16.51 7.13
C LEU A 95 4.65 16.92 8.45
N SER A 96 5.34 18.06 8.48
CA SER A 96 5.96 18.60 9.71
C SER A 96 4.90 18.94 10.76
N GLU A 97 3.78 19.54 10.33
CA GLU A 97 2.67 19.90 11.21
C GLU A 97 1.92 18.68 11.73
N LEU A 98 1.63 17.69 10.87
CA LEU A 98 0.95 16.46 11.24
C LEU A 98 1.75 15.55 12.18
N THR A 99 3.08 15.56 12.05
CA THR A 99 3.95 14.66 12.81
C THR A 99 4.59 15.31 14.03
N GLU A 100 4.46 16.64 14.16
CA GLU A 100 5.17 17.48 15.12
C GLU A 100 6.70 17.33 15.05
N ILE A 101 7.21 16.97 13.87
CA ILE A 101 8.65 16.83 13.59
C ILE A 101 9.13 18.13 12.97
N ASP A 102 10.30 18.61 13.40
CA ASP A 102 10.86 19.85 12.86
C ASP A 102 11.13 19.77 11.35
N LYS A 103 10.96 20.90 10.66
CA LYS A 103 11.12 20.98 9.20
C LYS A 103 12.52 20.56 8.72
N GLY A 104 13.54 20.76 9.55
CA GLY A 104 14.92 20.35 9.25
C GLY A 104 15.07 18.83 9.26
N ALA A 105 14.54 18.17 10.30
CA ALA A 105 14.51 16.72 10.38
C ALA A 105 13.69 16.11 9.24
N ILE A 106 12.48 16.63 8.95
CA ILE A 106 11.70 16.20 7.79
C ILE A 106 12.52 16.33 6.51
N SER A 107 13.14 17.48 6.26
CA SER A 107 13.98 17.68 5.06
C SER A 107 15.13 16.67 4.97
N ASN A 108 15.80 16.37 6.09
CA ASN A 108 16.88 15.39 6.14
C ASN A 108 16.39 13.96 5.86
N ILE A 109 15.20 13.60 6.34
CA ILE A 109 14.56 12.30 6.11
C ILE A 109 14.14 12.17 4.64
N LEU A 110 13.45 13.18 4.10
CA LEU A 110 12.97 13.21 2.72
C LEU A 110 14.10 13.20 1.69
N SER A 111 15.29 13.65 2.06
CA SER A 111 16.49 13.64 1.20
C SER A 111 17.38 12.42 1.41
N ASN A 112 16.95 11.43 2.22
CA ASN A 112 17.75 10.26 2.58
C ASN A 112 19.11 10.60 3.22
N ARG A 113 19.28 11.83 3.74
CA ARG A 113 20.51 12.24 4.43
C ARG A 113 20.65 11.51 5.76
N ASN A 114 19.54 11.41 6.50
CA ASN A 114 19.44 10.69 7.77
C ASN A 114 18.25 9.73 7.72
N GLN A 115 18.41 8.54 8.31
CA GLN A 115 17.27 7.68 8.59
C GLN A 115 16.50 8.21 9.81
N PRO A 116 15.17 8.18 9.80
CA PRO A 116 14.37 8.59 10.95
C PRO A 116 14.61 7.66 12.14
N SER A 117 14.40 8.17 13.36
CA SER A 117 14.21 7.30 14.51
C SER A 117 12.94 6.45 14.32
N MET A 118 12.77 5.39 15.11
CA MET A 118 11.56 4.57 15.02
C MET A 118 10.28 5.38 15.32
N ASP A 119 10.33 6.29 16.30
CA ASP A 119 9.21 7.18 16.61
C ASP A 119 8.87 8.09 15.43
N TYR A 120 9.88 8.75 14.83
CA TYR A 120 9.67 9.62 13.68
C TYR A 120 9.15 8.85 12.47
N PHE A 121 9.68 7.65 12.25
CA PHE A 121 9.22 6.77 11.20
C PHE A 121 7.73 6.44 11.36
N LEU A 122 7.31 5.98 12.53
CA LEU A 122 5.92 5.59 12.77
C LEU A 122 4.94 6.76 12.61
N ARG A 123 5.31 7.95 13.11
CA ARG A 123 4.49 9.17 12.94
C ARG A 123 4.32 9.53 11.47
N ILE A 124 5.42 9.54 10.71
CA ILE A 124 5.40 9.82 9.26
C ILE A 124 4.60 8.75 8.53
N TRP A 125 4.80 7.48 8.85
CA TRP A 125 4.11 6.36 8.22
C TRP A 125 2.60 6.43 8.41
N ILE A 126 2.15 6.74 9.63
CA ILE A 126 0.72 6.95 9.95
C ILE A 126 0.17 8.17 9.20
N ALA A 127 0.92 9.28 9.16
CA ALA A 127 0.51 10.50 8.45
C ALA A 127 0.36 10.29 6.93
N LEU A 128 1.03 9.28 6.37
CA LEU A 128 0.93 8.89 4.96
C LEU A 128 -0.14 7.82 4.70
N GLY A 129 -0.99 7.50 5.68
CA GLY A 129 -2.04 6.48 5.50
C GLY A 129 -1.54 5.04 5.58
N CYS A 130 -0.41 4.80 6.24
CA CYS A 130 0.18 3.48 6.47
C CYS A 130 0.46 2.68 5.17
N PRO A 131 1.25 3.22 4.22
CA PRO A 131 1.59 2.49 3.00
C PRO A 131 2.37 1.19 3.30
N PRO A 132 2.35 0.19 2.40
CA PRO A 132 3.12 -1.05 2.61
C PRO A 132 4.60 -0.76 2.88
N ILE A 133 5.12 -1.24 4.02
CA ILE A 133 6.49 -0.92 4.49
C ILE A 133 7.54 -1.42 3.49
N GLU A 134 7.28 -2.55 2.84
CA GLU A 134 8.16 -3.14 1.83
C GLU A 134 8.29 -2.28 0.56
N GLU A 135 7.31 -1.43 0.27
CA GLU A 135 7.33 -0.53 -0.87
C GLU A 135 7.97 0.82 -0.52
N LEU A 136 7.90 1.22 0.75
CA LEU A 136 8.39 2.50 1.26
C LEU A 136 9.92 2.62 1.26
N PHE A 137 10.62 1.50 1.29
CA PHE A 137 12.08 1.47 1.33
C PHE A 137 12.68 0.74 0.13
N TYR A 138 13.86 1.19 -0.29
CA TYR A 138 14.66 0.53 -1.31
C TYR A 138 16.14 0.63 -0.97
N ARG A 139 16.95 -0.16 -1.66
CA ARG A 139 18.41 -0.02 -1.59
C ARG A 139 18.86 0.64 -2.88
N ASP A 140 19.69 1.66 -2.74
CA ASP A 140 20.39 2.25 -3.88
C ASP A 140 21.37 1.20 -4.38
N THR A 141 20.98 0.46 -5.42
CA THR A 141 21.91 -0.42 -6.11
C THR A 141 22.76 0.47 -6.99
N ASP A 142 24.07 0.54 -6.71
CA ASP A 142 25.07 1.18 -7.59
C ASP A 142 24.86 0.80 -9.06
#